data_AF-A0A563ADW0-F1
#
_entry.id   AF-A0A563ADW0-F1
#
_cell.length_a   1.000
_cell.length_b   1.000
_cell.length_c   1.000
_cell.angle_alpha   90.00
_cell.angle_beta   90.00
_cell.angle_gamma   90.00
#
_symmetry.space_group_name_H-M   'P 1'
#
loop_
_entity.id
_entity.type
_entity.pdbx_description
1 polymer ?
#
loop_
_entity_poly.entity_id
_entity_poly.type
_entity_poly.pdbx_seq_one_letter_code
_entity_poly.pdbx_strand_id
1 'polypeptide(L)'
;MSNQTNTNATQFGTIAQNIAPYGVMMAIFALVYAACFGLAWGWTGWTLLGIVCVAALIIVVLSVRNVCHAKQFPVAQTAEGQRIVRTMGILSGITYSTIWLLGIILAVIGQAKFIMPMVTLLIGFHFVPQAKIMSRKIDYFVAPVPIFAAVAAIYLGCFTNEPWTVLYAVAGAGGATATLAYGCYIIYTYRRLMRQYGIER
;
A
#
# COMPACT_ATOMS: atom_id res chain seq x y z
N MET A 1 31.26 -17.95 18.81
CA MET A 1 30.20 -18.21 17.80
C MET A 1 28.78 -17.88 18.27
N SER A 2 28.46 -17.86 19.58
CA SER A 2 27.10 -17.53 20.08
C SER A 2 26.68 -16.05 19.95
N ASN A 3 27.63 -15.11 20.04
CA ASN A 3 27.32 -13.67 20.04
C ASN A 3 26.87 -13.13 18.67
N GLN A 4 27.44 -13.62 17.56
CA GLN A 4 27.06 -13.17 16.21
C GLN A 4 25.66 -13.68 15.82
N THR A 5 25.30 -14.91 16.17
CA THR A 5 23.99 -15.49 15.88
C THR A 5 22.88 -14.74 16.62
N ASN A 6 23.11 -14.38 17.88
CA ASN A 6 22.17 -13.56 18.67
C ASN A 6 22.02 -12.13 18.12
N THR A 7 23.11 -11.53 17.64
CA THR A 7 23.05 -10.20 17.00
C THR A 7 22.29 -10.26 15.66
N ASN A 8 22.55 -11.27 14.82
CA ASN A 8 21.85 -11.45 13.55
C ASN A 8 20.35 -11.72 13.75
N ALA A 9 19.99 -12.56 14.72
CA ALA A 9 18.59 -12.84 15.07
C ALA A 9 17.86 -11.58 15.56
N THR A 10 18.52 -10.75 16.37
CA THR A 10 17.95 -9.48 16.89
C THR A 10 17.80 -8.44 15.78
N GLN A 11 18.79 -8.30 14.90
CA GLN A 11 18.71 -7.40 13.73
C GLN A 11 17.61 -7.84 12.77
N PHE A 12 17.53 -9.15 12.47
CA PHE A 12 16.45 -9.72 11.68
C PHE A 12 15.09 -9.42 12.30
N GLY A 13 14.87 -9.77 13.58
CA GLY A 13 13.59 -9.57 14.27
C GLY A 13 13.14 -8.12 14.24
N THR A 14 14.07 -7.18 14.49
CA THR A 14 13.82 -5.74 14.46
C THR A 14 13.33 -5.24 13.09
N ILE A 15 13.91 -5.73 11.99
CA ILE A 15 13.49 -5.31 10.63
C ILE A 15 12.23 -6.08 10.21
N ALA A 16 12.21 -7.40 10.42
CA ALA A 16 11.19 -8.33 9.97
C ALA A 16 9.80 -8.01 10.55
N GLN A 17 9.72 -7.73 11.85
CA GLN A 17 8.45 -7.39 12.51
C GLN A 17 7.90 -6.04 12.07
N ASN A 18 8.77 -5.09 11.69
CA ASN A 18 8.35 -3.81 11.14
C ASN A 18 7.81 -3.93 9.71
N ILE A 19 8.37 -4.81 8.88
CA ILE A 19 7.96 -4.92 7.46
C ILE A 19 6.79 -5.86 7.22
N ALA A 20 6.68 -6.96 7.98
CA ALA A 20 5.78 -8.06 7.65
C ALA A 20 4.27 -7.69 7.67
N PRO A 21 3.77 -6.85 8.60
CA PRO A 21 2.37 -6.46 8.63
C PRO A 21 1.92 -5.63 7.42
N TYR A 22 2.84 -4.88 6.77
CA TYR A 22 2.47 -3.98 5.68
C TYR A 22 1.85 -4.70 4.49
N GLY A 23 2.22 -5.95 4.21
CA GLY A 23 1.62 -6.69 3.10
C GLY A 23 0.12 -6.97 3.31
N VAL A 24 -0.33 -7.20 4.55
CA VAL A 24 -1.76 -7.33 4.86
C VAL A 24 -2.49 -6.02 4.59
N MET A 25 -1.92 -4.89 5.03
CA MET A 25 -2.50 -3.57 4.78
C MET A 25 -2.59 -3.26 3.28
N MET A 26 -1.56 -3.61 2.49
CA MET A 26 -1.58 -3.45 1.05
C MET A 26 -2.68 -4.27 0.36
N ALA A 27 -2.89 -5.51 0.80
CA ALA A 27 -3.95 -6.36 0.25
C ALA A 27 -5.35 -5.77 0.52
N ILE A 28 -5.59 -5.23 1.72
CA ILE A 28 -6.85 -4.56 2.06
C ILE A 28 -7.07 -3.36 1.15
N PHE A 29 -6.07 -2.49 0.98
CA PHE A 29 -6.19 -1.34 0.09
C PHE A 29 -6.41 -1.76 -1.36
N ALA A 30 -5.74 -2.80 -1.86
CA ALA A 30 -5.96 -3.30 -3.21
C ALA A 30 -7.43 -3.65 -3.47
N LEU A 31 -8.10 -4.28 -2.50
CA LEU A 31 -9.53 -4.61 -2.59
C LEU A 31 -10.43 -3.37 -2.59
N VAL A 32 -10.13 -2.39 -1.73
CA VAL A 32 -10.86 -1.10 -1.70
C VAL A 32 -10.75 -0.39 -3.05
N TYR A 33 -9.55 -0.36 -3.62
CA TYR A 33 -9.28 0.24 -4.93
C TYR A 33 -9.99 -0.50 -6.08
N ALA A 34 -10.14 -1.82 -5.99
CA ALA A 34 -10.77 -2.63 -7.04
C ALA A 34 -12.31 -2.72 -6.94
N ALA A 35 -12.92 -2.18 -5.87
CA ALA A 35 -14.34 -2.40 -5.55
C ALA A 35 -15.31 -2.01 -6.70
N CYS A 36 -14.95 -1.02 -7.52
CA CYS A 36 -15.81 -0.55 -8.61
C CYS A 36 -15.54 -1.21 -9.98
N PHE A 37 -14.58 -2.13 -10.11
CA PHE A 37 -14.19 -2.67 -11.42
C PHE A 37 -15.36 -3.36 -12.13
N GLY A 38 -16.06 -4.27 -11.44
CA GLY A 38 -17.20 -4.99 -12.01
C GLY A 38 -18.34 -4.08 -12.46
N LEU A 39 -18.58 -2.99 -11.71
CA LEU A 39 -19.60 -1.99 -12.03
C LEU A 39 -19.22 -1.10 -13.21
N ALA A 40 -17.92 -0.84 -13.41
CA ALA A 40 -17.42 0.02 -14.47
C ALA A 40 -17.29 -0.70 -15.83
N TRP A 41 -16.82 -1.95 -15.83
CA TRP A 41 -16.40 -2.65 -17.05
C TRP A 41 -17.07 -4.01 -17.25
N GLY A 42 -18.17 -4.28 -16.55
CA GLY A 42 -18.93 -5.53 -16.68
C GLY A 42 -18.06 -6.77 -16.45
N TRP A 43 -18.15 -7.76 -17.34
CA TRP A 43 -17.41 -9.03 -17.23
C TRP A 43 -15.89 -8.85 -17.16
N THR A 44 -15.32 -7.92 -17.92
CA THR A 44 -13.89 -7.59 -17.84
C THR A 44 -13.56 -7.08 -16.44
N GLY A 45 -14.39 -6.20 -15.90
CA GLY A 45 -14.25 -5.66 -14.55
C GLY A 45 -14.34 -6.73 -13.46
N TRP A 46 -15.30 -7.64 -13.54
CA TRP A 46 -15.45 -8.76 -12.60
C TRP A 46 -14.26 -9.72 -12.65
N THR A 47 -13.73 -9.98 -13.85
CA THR A 47 -12.53 -10.81 -14.02
C THR A 47 -11.31 -10.15 -13.38
N LEU A 48 -11.11 -8.85 -13.60
CA LEU A 48 -10.03 -8.09 -12.96
C LEU A 48 -10.16 -8.07 -11.44
N LEU A 49 -11.38 -7.86 -10.91
CA LEU A 49 -11.63 -7.96 -9.47
C LEU A 49 -11.29 -9.35 -8.93
N GLY A 50 -11.67 -10.43 -9.64
CA GLY A 50 -11.31 -11.79 -9.28
C GLY A 50 -9.80 -12.00 -9.18
N ILE A 51 -9.03 -11.47 -10.13
CA ILE A 51 -7.56 -11.50 -10.11
C ILE A 51 -7.01 -10.74 -8.90
N VAL A 52 -7.53 -9.53 -8.62
CA VAL A 52 -7.13 -8.75 -7.44
C VAL A 52 -7.43 -9.51 -6.15
N CYS A 53 -8.59 -10.15 -6.03
CA CYS A 53 -8.96 -10.97 -4.87
C CYS A 53 -7.99 -12.14 -4.64
N VAL A 54 -7.66 -12.88 -5.71
CA VAL A 54 -6.69 -14.00 -5.61
C VAL A 54 -5.31 -13.48 -5.22
N ALA A 55 -4.84 -12.39 -5.84
CA ALA A 55 -3.54 -11.79 -5.51
C ALA A 55 -3.50 -11.29 -4.06
N ALA A 56 -4.55 -10.59 -3.61
CA ALA A 56 -4.70 -10.10 -2.24
C ALA A 56 -4.69 -11.27 -1.24
N LEU A 57 -5.41 -12.36 -1.53
CA LEU A 57 -5.42 -13.55 -0.67
C LEU A 57 -4.02 -14.18 -0.55
N ILE A 58 -3.31 -14.34 -1.68
CA ILE A 58 -1.93 -14.85 -1.68
C ILE A 58 -1.03 -13.93 -0.82
N ILE A 59 -1.15 -12.62 -0.98
CA ILE A 59 -0.36 -11.64 -0.21
C ILE A 59 -0.68 -11.77 1.28
N VAL A 60 -1.95 -11.82 1.67
CA VAL A 60 -2.37 -11.96 3.08
C VAL A 60 -1.80 -13.24 3.67
N VAL A 61 -1.97 -14.39 3.01
CA VAL A 61 -1.47 -15.68 3.52
C VAL A 61 0.04 -15.64 3.72
N LEU A 62 0.79 -15.11 2.74
CA LEU A 62 2.25 -15.01 2.84
C LEU A 62 2.70 -14.01 3.91
N SER A 63 2.04 -12.86 4.02
CA SER A 63 2.34 -11.85 5.04
C SER A 63 2.00 -12.33 6.45
N VAL A 64 0.88 -13.00 6.66
CA VAL A 64 0.53 -13.58 7.97
C VAL A 64 1.57 -14.61 8.38
N ARG A 65 1.98 -15.51 7.48
CA ARG A 65 3.07 -16.46 7.76
C ARG A 65 4.37 -15.74 8.15
N ASN A 66 4.73 -14.68 7.42
CA ASN A 66 5.91 -13.87 7.73
C ASN A 66 5.80 -13.13 9.07
N VAL A 67 4.61 -12.65 9.46
CA VAL A 67 4.37 -12.05 10.77
C VAL A 67 4.54 -13.08 11.88
N CYS A 68 3.93 -14.27 11.73
CA CYS A 68 4.05 -15.36 12.70
C CYS A 68 5.51 -15.79 12.88
N HIS A 69 6.26 -15.92 11.78
CA HIS A 69 7.68 -16.23 11.82
C HIS A 69 8.51 -15.11 12.46
N ALA A 70 8.27 -13.84 12.09
CA ALA A 70 9.04 -12.71 12.62
C ALA A 70 8.90 -12.54 14.14
N LYS A 71 7.73 -12.90 14.71
CA LYS A 71 7.46 -12.85 16.16
C LYS A 71 8.34 -13.79 16.99
N GLN A 72 8.98 -14.77 16.37
CA GLN A 72 9.87 -15.73 17.05
C GLN A 72 11.24 -15.13 17.39
N PHE A 73 11.55 -13.93 16.86
CA PHE A 73 12.85 -13.30 16.99
C PHE A 73 12.80 -12.08 17.92
N PRO A 74 13.85 -11.83 18.73
CA PRO A 74 13.92 -10.67 19.60
C PRO A 74 13.97 -9.36 18.80
N VAL A 75 13.45 -8.29 19.38
CA VAL A 75 13.41 -6.95 18.79
C VAL A 75 14.19 -5.98 19.67
N ALA A 76 15.05 -5.17 19.05
CA ALA A 76 15.70 -4.06 19.70
C ALA A 76 14.95 -2.76 19.37
N GLN A 77 14.75 -1.90 20.38
CA GLN A 77 14.30 -0.55 20.12
C GLN A 77 15.47 0.28 19.58
N THR A 78 15.26 0.90 18.41
CA THR A 78 16.25 1.78 17.79
C THR A 78 15.71 3.21 17.71
N ALA A 79 16.59 4.20 17.89
CA ALA A 79 16.23 5.61 17.75
C ALA A 79 15.71 5.92 16.33
N GLU A 80 16.27 5.24 15.32
CA GLU A 80 15.81 5.32 13.94
C GLU A 80 14.38 4.78 13.78
N GLY A 81 14.08 3.60 14.36
CA GLY A 81 12.74 3.02 14.35
C GLY A 81 11.69 3.94 15.00
N GLN A 82 12.02 4.52 16.15
CA GLN A 82 11.14 5.49 16.83
C GLN A 82 10.91 6.75 15.98
N ARG A 83 11.96 7.28 15.35
CA ARG A 83 11.87 8.42 14.43
C ARG A 83 10.95 8.09 13.25
N ILE A 84 11.13 6.93 12.63
CA ILE A 84 10.31 6.47 11.50
C ILE A 84 8.84 6.39 11.92
N VAL A 85 8.52 5.73 13.04
CA VAL A 85 7.13 5.62 13.52
C VAL A 85 6.52 7.00 13.76
N ARG A 86 7.24 7.91 14.42
CA ARG A 86 6.75 9.26 14.70
C ARG A 86 6.50 10.06 13.42
N THR A 87 7.47 10.11 12.51
CA THR A 87 7.35 10.89 11.27
C THR A 87 6.32 10.28 10.33
N MET A 88 6.24 8.95 10.24
CA MET A 88 5.22 8.26 9.46
C MET A 88 3.82 8.46 10.04
N GLY A 89 3.69 8.52 11.37
CA GLY A 89 2.44 8.84 12.06
C GLY A 89 1.95 10.25 11.72
N ILE A 90 2.84 11.25 11.71
CA ILE A 90 2.50 12.62 11.29
C ILE A 90 2.06 12.65 9.83
N LEU A 91 2.85 12.05 8.93
CA LEU A 91 2.54 12.01 7.50
C LEU A 91 1.18 11.35 7.26
N SER A 92 0.94 10.18 7.86
CA SER A 92 -0.32 9.45 7.76
C SER A 92 -1.49 10.24 8.34
N GLY A 93 -1.29 10.86 9.51
CA GLY A 93 -2.30 11.71 10.14
C GLY A 93 -2.73 12.86 9.24
N ILE A 94 -1.78 13.55 8.61
CA ILE A 94 -2.08 14.61 7.64
C ILE A 94 -2.82 14.02 6.42
N THR A 95 -2.27 12.98 5.79
CA THR A 95 -2.85 12.40 4.57
C THR A 95 -4.28 11.91 4.78
N TYR A 96 -4.55 11.12 5.82
CA TYR A 96 -5.89 10.57 6.05
C TYR A 96 -6.88 11.65 6.50
N SER A 97 -6.44 12.64 7.29
CA SER A 97 -7.30 13.78 7.63
C SER A 97 -7.67 14.60 6.41
N THR A 98 -6.72 14.85 5.50
CA THR A 98 -6.97 15.53 4.23
C THR A 98 -7.93 14.72 3.34
N ILE A 99 -7.76 13.39 3.27
CA ILE A 99 -8.68 12.51 2.53
C ILE A 99 -10.12 12.64 3.05
N TRP A 100 -10.32 12.57 4.36
CA TRP A 100 -11.65 12.69 4.96
C TRP A 100 -12.28 14.06 4.70
N LEU A 101 -11.53 15.14 4.97
CA LEU A 101 -12.00 16.50 4.75
C LEU A 101 -12.39 16.73 3.30
N LEU A 102 -11.52 16.32 2.36
CA LEU A 102 -11.77 16.47 0.93
C LEU A 102 -12.97 15.63 0.47
N GLY A 103 -13.10 14.40 0.98
CA GLY A 103 -14.23 13.53 0.68
C GLY A 103 -15.56 14.15 1.10
N ILE A 104 -15.62 14.73 2.31
CA ILE A 104 -16.80 15.44 2.82
C ILE A 104 -17.11 16.66 1.96
N ILE A 105 -16.11 17.50 1.65
CA ILE A 105 -16.31 18.70 0.81
C ILE A 105 -16.86 18.30 -0.55
N LEU A 106 -16.24 17.32 -1.23
CA LEU A 106 -16.69 16.85 -2.55
C LEU A 106 -18.10 16.27 -2.51
N ALA A 107 -18.46 15.53 -1.45
CA ALA A 107 -19.81 15.02 -1.29
C ALA A 107 -20.84 16.16 -1.12
N VAL A 108 -20.55 17.15 -0.27
CA VAL A 108 -21.46 18.28 0.02
C VAL A 108 -21.70 19.16 -1.20
N ILE A 109 -20.69 19.38 -2.04
CA ILE A 109 -20.84 20.20 -3.27
C ILE A 109 -21.35 19.40 -4.47
N GLY A 110 -21.80 18.15 -4.28
CA GLY A 110 -22.34 17.30 -5.35
C GLY A 110 -21.29 16.74 -6.32
N GLN A 111 -20.01 16.78 -5.95
CA GLN A 111 -18.86 16.32 -6.75
C GLN A 111 -18.30 14.98 -6.26
N ALA A 112 -19.15 14.13 -5.67
CA ALA A 112 -18.78 12.83 -5.13
C ALA A 112 -18.07 11.92 -6.16
N LYS A 113 -18.33 12.12 -7.46
CA LYS A 113 -17.64 11.42 -8.56
C LYS A 113 -16.12 11.59 -8.57
N PHE A 114 -15.58 12.62 -7.91
CA PHE A 114 -14.14 12.87 -7.81
C PHE A 114 -13.51 12.39 -6.50
N ILE A 115 -14.26 11.81 -5.55
CA ILE A 115 -13.70 11.36 -4.27
C ILE A 115 -12.60 10.31 -4.50
N MET A 116 -12.90 9.23 -5.22
CA MET A 116 -11.92 8.15 -5.44
C MET A 116 -10.70 8.60 -6.26
N PRO A 117 -10.85 9.38 -7.35
CA PRO A 117 -9.71 10.02 -8.01
C PRO A 117 -8.84 10.84 -7.06
N MET A 118 -9.43 11.69 -6.21
CA MET A 118 -8.66 12.52 -5.28
C MET A 118 -8.01 11.72 -4.16
N VAL A 119 -8.68 10.70 -3.62
CA VAL A 119 -8.10 9.77 -2.64
C VAL A 119 -6.88 9.09 -3.24
N THR A 120 -7.01 8.56 -4.46
CA THR A 120 -5.92 7.89 -5.18
C THR A 120 -4.75 8.85 -5.41
N LEU A 121 -5.02 10.09 -5.81
CA LEU A 121 -4.00 11.12 -6.01
C LEU A 121 -3.24 11.43 -4.72
N LEU A 122 -3.96 11.66 -3.62
CA LEU A 122 -3.37 11.98 -2.32
C LEU A 122 -2.51 10.83 -1.79
N ILE A 123 -2.95 9.58 -1.96
CA ILE A 123 -2.15 8.40 -1.59
C ILE A 123 -0.92 8.26 -2.51
N GLY A 124 -1.05 8.57 -3.80
CA GLY A 124 0.10 8.65 -4.70
C GLY A 124 1.15 9.66 -4.21
N PHE A 125 0.72 10.86 -3.83
CA PHE A 125 1.61 11.86 -3.24
C PHE A 125 2.16 11.46 -1.88
N HIS A 126 1.40 10.71 -1.06
CA HIS A 126 1.85 10.19 0.23
C HIS A 126 3.09 9.27 0.12
N PHE A 127 3.20 8.50 -0.96
CA PHE A 127 4.37 7.66 -1.20
C PHE A 127 5.68 8.44 -1.37
N VAL A 128 5.63 9.69 -1.86
CA VAL A 128 6.83 10.51 -2.11
C VAL A 128 7.58 10.88 -0.82
N PRO A 129 6.96 11.51 0.20
CA PRO A 129 7.61 11.72 1.49
C PRO A 129 7.84 10.41 2.25
N GLN A 130 6.96 9.41 2.10
CA GLN A 130 7.18 8.07 2.68
C GLN A 130 8.51 7.47 2.22
N ALA A 131 8.85 7.61 0.92
CA ALA A 131 10.11 7.14 0.37
C ALA A 131 11.33 7.69 1.11
N LYS A 132 11.29 8.98 1.46
CA LYS A 132 12.35 9.67 2.22
C LYS A 132 12.37 9.26 3.69
N ILE A 133 11.21 9.10 4.32
CA ILE A 133 11.09 8.70 5.73
C ILE A 133 11.62 7.28 5.93
N MET A 134 11.27 6.38 5.02
CA MET A 134 11.59 4.96 5.11
C MET A 134 12.93 4.60 4.44
N SER A 135 13.59 5.55 3.78
CA SER A 135 14.80 5.34 2.98
C SER A 135 14.63 4.22 1.93
N ARG A 136 13.45 4.11 1.31
CA ARG A 136 13.09 3.03 0.37
C ARG A 136 12.84 3.57 -1.03
N LYS A 137 13.64 3.10 -2.00
CA LYS A 137 13.50 3.51 -3.41
C LYS A 137 12.19 3.04 -4.06
N ILE A 138 11.64 1.90 -3.64
CA ILE A 138 10.40 1.34 -4.22
C ILE A 138 9.24 2.32 -4.15
N ASP A 139 9.16 3.12 -3.07
CA ASP A 139 8.09 4.08 -2.85
C ASP A 139 8.06 5.12 -4.00
N TYR A 140 9.22 5.55 -4.52
CA TYR A 140 9.31 6.45 -5.69
C TYR A 140 8.89 5.81 -7.01
N PHE A 141 9.01 4.49 -7.15
CA PHE A 141 8.57 3.78 -8.36
C PHE A 141 7.07 3.48 -8.33
N VAL A 142 6.51 3.29 -7.13
CA VAL A 142 5.09 2.99 -6.94
C VAL A 142 4.26 4.27 -6.95
N ALA A 143 4.77 5.40 -6.43
CA ALA A 143 4.05 6.67 -6.36
C ALA A 143 3.45 7.17 -7.69
N PRO A 144 4.13 7.09 -8.85
CA PRO A 144 3.58 7.63 -10.09
C PRO A 144 2.33 6.88 -10.58
N VAL A 145 2.21 5.58 -10.33
CA VAL A 145 1.09 4.74 -10.82
C VAL A 145 -0.29 5.27 -10.38
N PRO A 146 -0.57 5.46 -9.07
CA PRO A 146 -1.83 6.02 -8.62
C PRO A 146 -1.98 7.51 -9.01
N ILE A 147 -0.88 8.28 -9.09
CA ILE A 147 -0.94 9.69 -9.54
C ILE A 147 -1.46 9.75 -10.99
N PHE A 148 -0.85 9.00 -11.90
CA PHE A 148 -1.25 8.98 -13.31
C PHE A 148 -2.70 8.50 -13.48
N ALA A 149 -3.08 7.41 -12.81
CA ALA A 149 -4.44 6.89 -12.87
C ALA A 149 -5.47 7.89 -12.32
N ALA A 150 -5.15 8.59 -11.23
CA ALA A 150 -6.00 9.62 -10.67
C ALA A 150 -6.15 10.83 -11.60
N VAL A 151 -5.04 11.32 -12.18
CA VAL A 151 -5.07 12.42 -13.16
C VAL A 151 -5.90 12.03 -14.37
N ALA A 152 -5.77 10.80 -14.87
CA ALA A 152 -6.58 10.29 -15.97
C ALA A 152 -8.08 10.25 -15.59
N ALA A 153 -8.43 9.77 -14.41
CA ALA A 153 -9.81 9.74 -13.94
C ALA A 153 -10.39 11.16 -13.74
N ILE A 154 -9.59 12.11 -13.23
CA ILE A 154 -9.99 13.52 -13.12
C ILE A 154 -10.24 14.10 -14.51
N TYR A 155 -9.32 13.86 -15.46
CA TYR A 155 -9.48 14.29 -16.85
C TYR A 155 -10.77 13.77 -17.45
N LEU A 156 -11.04 12.45 -17.34
CA LEU A 156 -12.29 11.86 -17.80
C LEU A 156 -13.51 12.53 -17.15
N GLY A 157 -13.49 12.72 -15.83
CA GLY A 157 -14.61 13.33 -15.11
C GLY A 157 -14.89 14.80 -15.45
N CYS A 158 -13.90 15.52 -15.98
CA CYS A 158 -14.00 16.93 -16.39
C CYS A 158 -14.38 17.10 -17.86
N PHE A 159 -13.93 16.20 -18.74
CA PHE A 159 -14.01 16.39 -20.19
C PHE A 159 -14.88 15.36 -20.91
N THR A 160 -15.45 14.38 -20.20
CA THR A 160 -16.31 13.34 -20.76
C THR A 160 -17.56 13.14 -19.90
N ASN A 161 -18.53 12.39 -20.43
CA ASN A 161 -19.77 12.02 -19.71
C ASN A 161 -19.68 10.61 -19.09
N GLU A 162 -18.47 10.13 -18.80
CA GLU A 162 -18.27 8.83 -18.17
C GLU A 162 -18.95 8.78 -16.78
N PRO A 163 -19.60 7.66 -16.43
CA PRO A 163 -20.24 7.52 -15.13
C PRO A 163 -19.20 7.47 -14.02
N TRP A 164 -19.62 7.86 -12.81
CA TRP A 164 -18.73 7.92 -11.65
C TRP A 164 -18.04 6.58 -11.33
N THR A 165 -18.70 5.45 -11.64
CA THR A 165 -18.14 4.10 -11.46
C THR A 165 -16.89 3.89 -12.32
N VAL A 166 -16.87 4.40 -13.55
CA VAL A 166 -15.71 4.35 -14.44
C VAL A 166 -14.58 5.22 -13.89
N LEU A 167 -14.88 6.43 -13.39
CA LEU A 167 -13.86 7.30 -12.78
C LEU A 167 -13.23 6.62 -11.55
N TYR A 168 -14.05 5.99 -10.71
CA TYR A 168 -13.60 5.25 -9.55
C TYR A 168 -12.75 4.04 -9.94
N ALA A 169 -13.15 3.30 -10.98
CA ALA A 169 -12.40 2.14 -11.45
C ALA A 169 -11.07 2.52 -12.11
N VAL A 170 -11.01 3.61 -12.90
CA VAL A 170 -9.76 4.09 -13.50
C VAL A 170 -8.77 4.53 -12.42
N ALA A 171 -9.21 5.35 -11.46
CA ALA A 171 -8.37 5.72 -10.32
C ALA A 171 -7.98 4.48 -9.48
N GLY A 172 -8.96 3.62 -9.23
CA GLY A 172 -8.84 2.34 -8.56
C GLY A 172 -7.77 1.43 -9.16
N ALA A 173 -7.69 1.34 -10.49
CA ALA A 173 -6.69 0.54 -11.19
C ALA A 173 -5.26 0.93 -10.80
N GLY A 174 -4.98 2.24 -10.70
CA GLY A 174 -3.67 2.71 -10.25
C GLY A 174 -3.38 2.35 -8.80
N GLY A 175 -4.34 2.57 -7.89
CA GLY A 175 -4.19 2.23 -6.48
C GLY A 175 -4.04 0.72 -6.21
N ALA A 176 -4.85 -0.11 -6.87
CA ALA A 176 -4.76 -1.57 -6.78
C ALA A 176 -3.43 -2.08 -7.33
N THR A 177 -2.99 -1.58 -8.49
CA THR A 177 -1.69 -1.96 -9.08
C THR A 177 -0.54 -1.60 -8.14
N ALA A 178 -0.54 -0.37 -7.62
CA ALA A 178 0.47 0.12 -6.70
C ALA A 178 0.56 -0.73 -5.43
N THR A 179 -0.57 -0.98 -4.79
CA THR A 179 -0.64 -1.73 -3.52
C THR A 179 -0.30 -3.21 -3.73
N LEU A 180 -0.74 -3.85 -4.81
CA LEU A 180 -0.34 -5.22 -5.14
C LEU A 180 1.17 -5.33 -5.42
N ALA A 181 1.71 -4.44 -6.25
CA ALA A 181 3.15 -4.38 -6.51
C ALA A 181 3.94 -4.20 -5.21
N TYR A 182 3.45 -3.34 -4.32
CA TYR A 182 4.02 -3.13 -3.00
C TYR A 182 3.97 -4.36 -2.10
N GLY A 183 2.82 -5.04 -2.04
CA GLY A 183 2.66 -6.26 -1.27
C GLY A 183 3.62 -7.36 -1.72
N CYS A 184 3.76 -7.55 -3.04
CA CYS A 184 4.74 -8.45 -3.64
C CYS A 184 6.18 -8.06 -3.25
N TYR A 185 6.52 -6.77 -3.31
CA TYR A 185 7.83 -6.27 -2.90
C TYR A 185 8.13 -6.55 -1.43
N ILE A 186 7.17 -6.38 -0.51
CA ILE A 186 7.36 -6.67 0.91
C ILE A 186 7.63 -8.16 1.13
N ILE A 187 6.90 -9.04 0.45
CA ILE A 187 7.11 -10.49 0.53
C ILE A 187 8.51 -10.87 0.00
N TYR A 188 8.91 -10.29 -1.14
CA TYR A 188 10.23 -10.50 -1.70
C TYR A 188 11.34 -10.01 -0.76
N THR A 189 11.18 -8.81 -0.21
CA THR A 189 12.14 -8.19 0.72
C THR A 189 12.29 -9.02 1.98
N TYR A 190 11.19 -9.55 2.52
CA TYR A 190 11.24 -10.45 3.67
C TYR A 190 12.05 -11.71 3.37
N ARG A 191 11.85 -12.36 2.22
CA ARG A 191 12.63 -13.54 1.81
C ARG A 191 14.10 -13.23 1.61
N ARG A 192 14.41 -12.06 1.04
CA ARG A 192 15.79 -11.59 0.89
C ARG A 192 16.46 -11.36 2.25
N LEU A 193 15.72 -10.78 3.19
CA LEU A 193 16.18 -10.54 4.56
C LEU A 193 16.53 -11.86 5.26
N MET A 194 15.68 -12.88 5.16
CA MET A 194 15.96 -14.22 5.72
C MET A 194 17.29 -14.77 5.20
N ARG A 195 17.52 -14.72 3.87
CA ARG A 195 18.79 -15.18 3.26
C ARG A 195 20.00 -14.38 3.72
N GLN A 196 19.87 -13.06 3.83
CA GLN A 196 20.95 -12.17 4.26
C GLN A 196 21.43 -12.49 5.68
N TYR A 197 20.51 -12.85 6.57
CA TYR A 197 20.80 -13.13 7.97
C TYR A 197 20.98 -14.62 8.27
N GLY A 198 20.93 -15.50 7.27
CA GLY A 198 21.06 -16.96 7.44
C GLY A 198 19.91 -17.58 8.24
N ILE A 199 18.72 -16.99 8.19
CA ILE A 199 17.52 -17.46 8.88
C ILE A 199 16.79 -18.42 7.95
N GLU A 200 16.67 -19.68 8.37
CA GLU A 200 15.84 -20.67 7.70
C GLU A 200 14.36 -20.50 8.08
N ARG A 201 13.48 -21.07 7.27
CA ARG A 201 12.04 -20.84 7.33
C ARG A 201 11.33 -21.92 8.14
#